data_AF-A0A397KVN8-F1
#
_entry.id   AF-A0A397KVN8-F1
#
_cell.length_a   1.000
_cell.length_b   1.000
_cell.length_c   1.000
_cell.angle_alpha   90.00
_cell.angle_beta   90.00
_cell.angle_gamma   90.00
#
_symmetry.space_group_name_H-M   'P 1'
#
loop_
_entity.id
_entity.type
_entity.pdbx_description
1 polymer ?
#
loop_
_entity_poly.entity_id
_entity_poly.type
_entity_poly.pdbx_seq_one_letter_code
_entity_poly.pdbx_strand_id
1 'polypeptide(L)'
;MDYRNKLVLAPMVRVGTLSFRMLAAEYGADITYGEEIIDHKLVKCQRRINVAYGTTEFVEKGTENVVFSTCDEERERVVFQMGTSDAVRALK
;
A
#
# COMPACT_ATOMS: atom_id res chain seq x y z
N MET A 1 -10.70 -11.45 2.41
CA MET A 1 -10.71 -10.47 3.51
C MET A 1 -12.15 -10.25 3.97
N ASP A 2 -12.42 -10.37 5.28
CA ASP A 2 -13.72 -10.10 5.92
C ASP A 2 -13.59 -8.84 6.80
N TYR A 3 -14.58 -7.95 6.75
CA TYR A 3 -14.60 -6.65 7.42
C TYR A 3 -15.44 -6.61 8.70
N ARG A 4 -16.19 -7.68 9.02
CA ARG A 4 -17.04 -7.70 10.22
C ARG A 4 -16.20 -7.84 11.49
N ASN A 5 -16.48 -6.98 12.48
CA ASN A 5 -15.82 -6.96 13.80
C ASN A 5 -14.29 -6.96 13.72
N LYS A 6 -13.73 -6.09 12.86
CA LYS A 6 -12.29 -5.95 12.65
C LYS A 6 -11.75 -4.66 13.25
N LEU A 7 -10.52 -4.73 13.78
CA LEU A 7 -9.72 -3.56 14.12
C LEU A 7 -9.00 -3.09 12.85
N VAL A 8 -9.36 -1.90 12.37
CA VAL A 8 -8.90 -1.39 11.08
C VAL A 8 -8.03 -0.15 11.27
N LEU A 9 -6.81 -0.18 10.75
CA LEU A 9 -6.00 1.02 10.57
C LEU A 9 -6.56 1.81 9.39
N ALA A 10 -7.06 3.03 9.66
CA ALA A 10 -7.56 3.94 8.64
C ALA A 10 -6.44 4.48 7.73
N PRO A 11 -6.75 4.85 6.47
CA PRO A 11 -5.76 5.45 5.58
C PRO A 11 -5.34 6.84 6.07
N MET A 12 -4.04 7.09 6.07
CA MET A 12 -3.46 8.36 6.51
C MET A 12 -2.25 8.70 5.65
N VAL A 13 -2.34 9.78 4.87
CA VAL A 13 -1.25 10.27 4.02
C VAL A 13 -0.01 10.59 4.88
N ARG A 14 1.18 10.19 4.41
CA ARG A 14 2.49 10.19 5.09
C ARG A 14 2.64 9.18 6.23
N VAL A 15 1.57 8.85 6.93
CA VAL A 15 1.63 7.99 8.13
C VAL A 15 1.53 6.51 7.76
N GLY A 16 0.62 6.14 6.84
CA GLY A 16 0.30 4.77 6.43
C GLY A 16 1.36 4.04 5.59
N THR A 17 2.64 4.34 5.81
CA THR A 17 3.78 3.65 5.19
C THR A 17 3.92 2.21 5.71
N LEU A 18 4.72 1.37 5.04
CA LEU A 18 4.91 -0.04 5.40
C LEU A 18 5.24 -0.23 6.89
N SER A 19 6.22 0.50 7.41
CA SER A 19 6.66 0.38 8.80
C SER A 19 5.52 0.61 9.80
N PHE A 20 4.67 1.60 9.55
CA PHE A 20 3.56 1.91 10.46
C PHE A 20 2.42 0.88 10.36
N ARG A 21 2.16 0.35 9.16
CA ARG A 21 1.19 -0.75 8.98
C ARG A 21 1.64 -2.02 9.69
N MET A 22 2.93 -2.36 9.59
CA MET A 22 3.50 -3.50 10.32
C MET A 22 3.39 -3.31 11.83
N LEU A 23 3.69 -2.11 12.34
CA LEU A 23 3.53 -1.78 13.75
C LEU A 23 2.07 -1.92 14.20
N ALA A 24 1.11 -1.39 13.43
CA ALA A 24 -0.30 -1.53 13.76
C ALA A 24 -0.76 -3.00 13.78
N ALA A 25 -0.27 -3.80 12.84
CA ALA A 25 -0.54 -5.25 12.81
C ALA A 25 0.06 -5.96 14.04
N GLU A 26 1.25 -5.58 14.48
CA GLU A 26 1.87 -6.09 15.71
C GLU A 26 1.03 -5.78 16.96
N TYR A 27 0.38 -4.62 16.99
CA TYR A 27 -0.56 -4.23 18.05
C TYR A 27 -2.00 -4.74 17.86
N GLY A 28 -2.24 -5.64 16.89
CA GLY A 28 -3.51 -6.35 16.75
C GLY A 28 -4.49 -5.77 15.73
N ALA A 29 -4.06 -4.88 14.82
CA ALA A 29 -4.89 -4.51 13.68
C ALA A 29 -5.11 -5.71 12.74
N ASP A 30 -6.37 -6.01 12.43
CA ASP A 30 -6.76 -7.07 11.50
C ASP A 30 -6.56 -6.65 10.04
N ILE A 31 -6.82 -5.38 9.74
CA ILE A 31 -6.78 -4.80 8.39
C ILE A 31 -5.99 -3.49 8.45
N THR A 32 -5.09 -3.29 7.49
CA THR A 32 -4.22 -2.11 7.43
C THR A 32 -4.35 -1.36 6.11
N TYR A 33 -4.94 -0.17 6.13
CA TYR A 33 -4.93 0.68 4.93
C TYR A 33 -3.57 1.36 4.76
N GLY A 34 -3.13 1.43 3.51
CA GLY A 34 -2.03 2.30 3.09
C GLY A 34 -2.41 3.78 3.07
N GLU A 35 -1.46 4.59 2.63
CA GLU A 35 -1.72 5.97 2.25
C GLU A 35 -2.63 6.04 1.02
N GLU A 36 -3.35 7.13 0.84
CA GLU A 36 -4.02 7.40 -0.44
C GLU A 36 -2.96 7.65 -1.53
N ILE A 37 -2.97 6.83 -2.58
CA ILE A 37 -2.10 7.01 -3.74
C ILE A 37 -2.93 7.41 -4.96
N ILE A 38 -2.57 8.54 -5.57
CA ILE A 38 -3.23 9.03 -6.77
C ILE A 38 -2.90 8.13 -7.96
N ASP A 39 -3.93 7.70 -8.70
CA ASP A 39 -3.83 6.83 -9.86
C ASP A 39 -2.82 7.33 -10.92
N HIS A 40 -2.80 8.64 -11.19
CA HIS A 40 -1.86 9.30 -12.11
C HIS A 40 -0.39 9.13 -11.72
N LYS A 41 -0.10 8.94 -10.42
CA LYS A 41 1.24 8.62 -9.94
C LYS A 41 1.54 7.14 -10.11
N LEU A 42 0.58 6.27 -9.79
CA LEU A 42 0.73 4.82 -9.86
C LEU A 42 0.97 4.32 -11.29
N VAL A 43 0.28 4.87 -12.30
CA VAL A 43 0.49 4.49 -13.72
C VAL A 43 1.91 4.75 -14.23
N LYS A 44 2.66 5.63 -13.56
CA LYS A 44 4.07 5.91 -13.87
C LYS A 44 5.04 4.96 -13.16
N CYS A 45 4.54 4.07 -12.32
CA CYS A 45 5.36 3.18 -11.53
C CYS A 45 5.66 1.86 -12.27
N GLN A 46 6.69 1.17 -11.78
CA GLN A 46 7.00 -0.20 -12.13
C GLN A 46 7.11 -1.02 -10.85
N ARG A 47 6.62 -2.27 -10.89
CA ARG A 47 6.80 -3.22 -9.80
C ARG A 47 8.26 -3.70 -9.79
N ARG A 48 8.93 -3.58 -8.64
CA ARG A 48 10.29 -4.04 -8.38
C ARG A 48 10.26 -4.96 -7.16
N ILE A 49 10.94 -6.10 -7.28
CA ILE A 49 11.18 -7.00 -6.13
C ILE A 49 12.50 -6.56 -5.51
N ASN A 50 12.48 -6.17 -4.24
CA ASN A 50 13.65 -5.76 -3.49
C ASN A 50 14.11 -6.91 -2.60
N VAL A 51 15.03 -7.73 -3.12
CA VAL A 51 15.50 -8.95 -2.46
C VAL A 51 16.24 -8.66 -1.15
N ALA A 52 16.89 -7.50 -1.03
CA ALA A 52 17.65 -7.12 0.16
C ALA A 52 16.75 -6.91 1.39
N TYR A 53 15.51 -6.46 1.19
CA TYR A 53 14.55 -6.18 2.26
C TYR A 53 13.31 -7.09 2.24
N GLY A 54 13.21 -8.02 1.29
CA GLY A 54 12.04 -8.89 1.16
C GLY A 54 10.75 -8.16 0.78
N THR A 55 10.85 -6.99 0.14
CA THR A 55 9.70 -6.14 -0.20
C THR A 55 9.34 -6.20 -1.69
N THR A 56 8.07 -5.98 -1.99
CA THR A 56 7.58 -5.60 -3.32
C THR A 56 7.32 -4.09 -3.33
N GLU A 57 7.99 -3.38 -4.23
CA GLU A 57 7.96 -1.93 -4.32
C GLU A 57 7.37 -1.48 -5.67
N PHE A 58 6.60 -0.40 -5.65
CA PHE A 58 6.13 0.30 -6.83
C PHE A 58 6.92 1.60 -6.94
N VAL A 59 7.82 1.64 -7.91
CA VAL A 59 8.82 2.70 -8.06
C VAL A 59 8.49 3.56 -9.27
N GLU A 60 8.44 4.88 -9.11
CA GLU A 60 8.21 5.80 -10.22
C GLU A 60 9.38 5.75 -11.23
N LYS A 61 9.06 5.56 -12.50
CA LYS A 61 10.04 5.54 -13.59
C LYS A 61 10.72 6.91 -13.70
N GLY A 62 12.05 6.92 -13.72
CA GLY A 62 12.89 8.11 -13.95
C GLY A 62 13.28 8.89 -12.69
N THR A 63 12.52 8.78 -11.60
CA THR A 63 12.90 9.39 -10.30
C THR A 63 13.40 8.37 -9.29
N GLU A 64 13.14 7.08 -9.51
CA GLU A 64 13.45 6.00 -8.57
C GLU A 64 12.78 6.15 -7.19
N ASN A 65 11.76 7.02 -7.09
CA ASN A 65 11.00 7.20 -5.86
C ASN A 65 10.06 6.02 -5.62
N VAL A 66 10.12 5.42 -4.44
CA VAL A 66 9.17 4.38 -4.00
C VAL A 66 7.83 5.04 -3.65
N VAL A 67 6.78 4.69 -4.38
CA VAL A 67 5.41 5.21 -4.19
C VAL A 67 4.59 4.32 -3.28
N PHE A 68 4.81 3.01 -3.35
CA PHE A 68 4.21 2.03 -2.45
C PHE A 68 5.20 0.91 -2.19
N SER A 69 5.26 0.42 -0.96
CA SER A 69 6.05 -0.74 -0.58
C SER A 69 5.20 -1.67 0.28
N THR A 70 5.33 -2.96 0.05
CA THR A 70 4.63 -4.03 0.78
C THR A 70 5.53 -5.25 0.95
N CYS A 71 5.17 -6.16 1.84
CA CYS A 71 5.87 -7.42 2.09
C CYS A 71 4.87 -8.58 2.21
N ASP A 72 5.37 -9.81 2.16
CA ASP A 72 4.52 -11.01 2.18
C ASP A 72 3.73 -11.13 3.50
N GLU A 73 4.26 -10.61 4.60
CA GLU A 73 3.69 -10.67 5.94
C GLU A 73 2.36 -9.91 6.07
N GLU A 74 2.18 -8.79 5.35
CA GLU A 74 0.93 -8.01 5.38
C GLU A 74 -0.04 -8.37 4.24
N ARG A 75 0.30 -9.32 3.35
CA ARG A 75 -0.45 -9.64 2.13
C ARG A 75 -1.94 -9.91 2.35
N GLU A 76 -2.29 -10.56 3.45
CA GLU A 76 -3.67 -10.91 3.78
C GLU A 76 -4.43 -9.81 4.55
N ARG A 77 -3.76 -8.70 4.90
CA ARG A 77 -4.28 -7.61 5.75
C ARG A 77 -4.27 -6.24 5.08
N VAL A 78 -3.30 -6.00 4.19
CA VAL A 78 -3.11 -4.68 3.58
C VAL A 78 -4.21 -4.35 2.58
N VAL A 79 -4.73 -3.13 2.67
CA VAL A 79 -5.68 -2.57 1.70
C VAL A 79 -5.05 -1.39 1.00
N PHE A 80 -4.98 -1.47 -0.33
CA PHE A 80 -4.49 -0.39 -1.17
C PHE A 80 -5.62 0.62 -1.45
N GLN A 81 -5.45 1.86 -0.99
CA GLN A 81 -6.39 2.94 -1.28
C GLN A 81 -5.90 3.77 -2.46
N MET A 82 -6.71 3.84 -3.51
CA MET A 82 -6.44 4.69 -4.66
C MET A 82 -7.34 5.92 -4.68
N GLY A 83 -6.75 7.08 -4.97
CA GLY A 83 -7.48 8.29 -5.35
C GLY A 83 -7.62 8.32 -6.87
N THR A 84 -8.85 8.29 -7.39
CA THR A 84 -9.12 8.26 -8.83
C THR A 84 -10.44 8.95 -9.16
N SER A 85 -10.51 9.52 -10.37
CA SER A 85 -11.72 10.07 -10.98
C SER A 85 -12.10 9.38 -12.29
N ASP A 86 -11.47 8.24 -12.59
CA ASP A 86 -11.59 7.54 -13.88
C ASP A 86 -11.63 6.03 -13.66
N ALA A 87 -12.79 5.42 -13.95
CA ALA A 87 -13.01 3.99 -13.72
C ALA A 87 -12.05 3.09 -14.52
N VAL A 88 -11.63 3.50 -15.72
CA VAL A 88 -10.74 2.71 -16.57
C VAL A 88 -9.31 2.79 -16.05
N ARG A 89 -8.88 3.96 -15.58
CA ARG A 89 -7.57 4.11 -14.95
C ARG A 89 -7.50 3.40 -13.60
N ALA A 90 -8.60 3.38 -12.84
CA ALA A 90 -8.70 2.65 -11.57
C ALA A 90 -8.56 1.12 -11.71
N LEU A 91 -8.97 0.56 -12.86
CA LEU A 91 -8.97 -0.88 -13.10
C LEU A 91 -7.65 -1.43 -13.67
N LYS A 92 -6.87 -0.58 -14.35
CA LYS A 92 -5.65 -0.98 -15.09
C LYS A 92 -4.44 -1.12 -14.19
#